data_AF-A0AAE3T5Q0-F1
#
_entry.id   AF-A0AAE3T5Q0-F1
#
_cell.length_a   1.000
_cell.length_b   1.000
_cell.length_c   1.000
_cell.angle_alpha   90.00
_cell.angle_beta   90.00
_cell.angle_gamma   90.00
#
_symmetry.space_group_name_H-M   'P 1'
#
loop_
_entity.id
_entity.type
_entity.pdbx_description
1 polymer ?
#
loop_
_entity_poly.entity_id
_entity_poly.type
_entity_poly.pdbx_seq_one_letter_code
_entity_poly.pdbx_strand_id
1 'polypeptide(L)'
;MIDAASITRERLLDALERDAIEPAFQCLVDLRDHGLKGFEVLSRWTEADLGEVPPAVFIPAAERHGLIDRLLVRVLSKACQAAAAWGGDFFLAFNLSPLQLQNTALFSLIREAAESGRFPLARLQMEITESVLVGDLGAAASLVGELKRAGIRIALDDFGIGFSNLERLQAFAFDKIKIDASFVQHMEGDSDSRKIVASIIGLGQSLGVDVVAEGVETRAQADILRGLGCGMGQGWLFGHPVPAPDAAATLQRRFGEPAAGDALSEASPFQRLHQLEALYRHAPVALCFVDSAERCVSANNRFLQILACSGSTFIGHSLDEMACCAARVSGLQAAVRQIAQGMAPAPVEVEGQGETCYLAFVQPVHDEVGERIGASIIMIDVTDQRRAERAIRESEEHFRRASDLSPDIAWAARPDGTVNYMGPTFGAARNMSVEDRIEAWYGIMHPEDRVRVRREWLAWLPCGQPFETDFRIQWPDGTWHWVNSRARPHYGADGTIDRWYGLIVDITGRRALERRIAVLERQLEKYRRSADAA
;
A
#
# COMPACT_ATOMS: atom_id res chain seq x y z
N MET A 1 27.71 7.93 -11.65
CA MET A 1 26.74 6.90 -11.21
C MET A 1 26.01 6.40 -12.44
N ILE A 2 25.86 5.09 -12.59
CA ILE A 2 25.11 4.48 -13.69
C ILE A 2 23.64 4.81 -13.45
N ASP A 3 23.02 5.54 -14.36
CA ASP A 3 21.60 5.89 -14.29
C ASP A 3 20.78 4.88 -15.10
N ALA A 4 19.54 4.62 -14.69
CA ALA A 4 18.64 3.69 -15.35
C ALA A 4 18.42 4.07 -16.83
N ALA A 5 18.43 5.38 -17.16
CA ALA A 5 18.31 5.88 -18.52
C ALA A 5 19.51 5.55 -19.43
N SER A 6 20.65 5.20 -18.85
CA SER A 6 21.88 4.88 -19.59
C SER A 6 21.93 3.42 -20.09
N ILE A 7 21.05 2.55 -19.59
CA ILE A 7 21.01 1.14 -19.95
C ILE A 7 20.10 0.94 -21.18
N THR A 8 20.73 0.64 -22.32
CA THR A 8 20.02 0.37 -23.57
C THR A 8 19.40 -1.02 -23.58
N ARG A 9 18.34 -1.19 -24.38
CA ARG A 9 17.66 -2.47 -24.57
C ARG A 9 18.61 -3.54 -25.10
N GLU A 10 19.44 -3.20 -26.08
CA GLU A 10 20.40 -4.13 -26.70
C GLU A 10 21.42 -4.64 -25.69
N ARG A 11 21.94 -3.75 -24.84
CA ARG A 11 22.92 -4.13 -23.80
C ARG A 11 22.33 -5.07 -22.77
N LEU A 12 21.10 -4.81 -22.32
CA LEU A 12 20.41 -5.68 -21.36
C LEU A 12 20.05 -7.04 -21.97
N LEU A 13 19.64 -7.08 -23.24
CA LEU A 13 19.43 -8.34 -23.97
C LEU A 13 20.71 -9.15 -24.08
N ASP A 14 21.81 -8.52 -24.51
CA ASP A 14 23.12 -9.15 -24.63
C ASP A 14 23.62 -9.69 -23.27
N ALA A 15 23.41 -8.93 -22.18
CA ALA A 15 23.70 -9.40 -20.82
C ALA A 15 22.89 -10.66 -20.43
N LEU A 16 21.60 -10.70 -20.78
CA LEU A 16 20.74 -11.87 -20.54
C LEU A 16 21.15 -13.09 -21.39
N GLU A 17 21.63 -12.87 -22.61
CA GLU A 17 22.10 -13.93 -23.51
C GLU A 17 23.46 -14.49 -23.10
N ARG A 18 24.38 -13.63 -22.65
CA ARG A 18 25.72 -13.98 -22.15
C ARG A 18 25.74 -14.44 -20.69
N ASP A 19 24.58 -14.57 -20.05
CA ASP A 19 24.47 -15.00 -18.67
C ASP A 19 25.17 -14.07 -17.64
N ALA A 20 25.36 -12.79 -17.98
CA ALA A 20 26.02 -11.80 -17.10
C ALA A 20 25.18 -11.39 -15.87
N ILE A 21 23.90 -11.75 -15.86
CA ILE A 21 23.00 -11.59 -14.71
C ILE A 21 22.89 -12.93 -14.00
N GLU A 22 23.33 -12.96 -12.75
CA GLU A 22 23.42 -14.16 -11.93
C GLU A 22 22.53 -14.05 -10.68
N PRO A 23 21.98 -15.16 -10.18
CA PRO A 23 21.25 -15.19 -8.91
C PRO A 23 22.23 -15.18 -7.73
N ALA A 24 22.00 -14.27 -6.79
CA ALA A 24 22.53 -14.32 -5.45
C ALA A 24 21.42 -14.75 -4.47
N PHE A 25 21.79 -15.48 -3.43
CA PHE A 25 20.87 -16.10 -2.49
C PHE A 25 21.08 -15.48 -1.11
N GLN A 26 20.05 -14.80 -0.60
CA GLN A 26 20.06 -14.26 0.75
C GLN A 26 19.25 -15.16 1.67
N CYS A 27 19.79 -15.50 2.83
CA CYS A 27 19.15 -16.45 3.74
C CYS A 27 17.96 -15.83 4.48
N LEU A 28 16.88 -16.60 4.59
CA LEU A 28 15.79 -16.36 5.53
C LEU A 28 15.88 -17.36 6.67
N VAL A 29 15.97 -16.84 7.89
CA VAL A 29 16.20 -17.62 9.10
C VAL A 29 15.01 -17.48 10.04
N ASP A 30 14.60 -18.57 10.67
CA ASP A 30 13.59 -18.51 11.74
C ASP A 30 14.24 -17.97 13.01
N LEU A 31 13.65 -16.92 13.57
CA LEU A 31 14.24 -16.21 14.70
C LEU A 31 14.15 -17.00 16.03
N ARG A 32 13.38 -18.09 16.07
CA ARG A 32 13.13 -18.92 17.26
C ARG A 32 14.07 -20.12 17.32
N ASP A 33 14.19 -20.86 16.21
CA ASP A 33 15.02 -22.08 16.13
C ASP A 33 16.38 -21.85 15.44
N HIS A 34 16.58 -20.64 14.88
CA HIS A 34 17.74 -20.22 14.11
C HIS A 34 18.09 -21.12 12.91
N GLY A 35 17.11 -21.89 12.44
CA GLY A 35 17.19 -22.70 11.25
C GLY A 35 16.94 -21.87 10.00
N LEU A 36 17.69 -22.19 8.94
CA LEU A 36 17.40 -21.69 7.61
C LEU A 36 16.04 -22.21 7.14
N LYS A 37 15.18 -21.33 6.62
CA LYS A 37 13.88 -21.69 6.03
C LYS A 37 13.86 -21.56 4.51
N GLY A 38 14.67 -20.68 3.95
CA GLY A 38 14.68 -20.41 2.52
C GLY A 38 15.70 -19.39 2.10
N PHE A 39 15.69 -19.07 0.81
CA PHE A 39 16.50 -18.01 0.25
C PHE A 39 15.66 -17.05 -0.57
N GLU A 40 15.91 -15.76 -0.43
CA GLU A 40 15.49 -14.77 -1.41
C GLU A 40 16.53 -14.72 -2.53
N VAL A 41 16.05 -14.84 -3.76
CA VAL A 41 16.89 -14.83 -4.95
C VAL A 41 16.93 -13.42 -5.52
N LEU A 42 18.10 -12.79 -5.39
CA LEU A 42 18.36 -11.44 -5.83
C LEU A 42 19.18 -11.45 -7.13
N SER A 43 18.74 -10.65 -8.09
CA SER A 43 19.50 -10.48 -9.34
C SER A 43 20.77 -9.69 -9.09
N ARG A 44 21.91 -10.15 -9.62
CA ARG A 44 23.18 -9.42 -9.62
C ARG A 44 23.72 -9.35 -11.03
N TRP A 45 23.98 -8.14 -11.51
CA TRP A 45 24.54 -7.92 -12.84
C TRP A 45 25.95 -7.36 -12.71
N THR A 46 26.91 -8.01 -13.37
CA THR A 46 28.28 -7.52 -13.48
C THR A 46 28.67 -7.41 -14.95
N GLU A 47 29.18 -6.25 -15.36
CA GLU A 47 29.71 -6.00 -16.70
C GLU A 47 31.21 -5.70 -16.66
N ALA A 48 31.91 -6.06 -17.73
CA ALA A 48 33.36 -5.86 -17.81
C ALA A 48 33.76 -4.37 -17.85
N ASP A 49 32.93 -3.51 -18.45
CA ASP A 49 33.18 -2.07 -18.61
C ASP A 49 32.55 -1.22 -17.49
N LEU A 50 31.44 -1.67 -16.90
CA LEU A 50 30.69 -0.92 -15.88
C LEU A 50 30.91 -1.43 -14.45
N GLY A 51 31.47 -2.62 -14.26
CA GLY A 51 31.55 -3.26 -12.95
C GLY A 51 30.18 -3.77 -12.50
N GLU A 52 29.91 -3.72 -11.19
CA GLU A 52 28.61 -4.12 -10.63
C GLU A 52 27.53 -3.09 -10.98
N VAL A 53 26.46 -3.54 -11.64
CA VAL A 53 25.30 -2.72 -11.99
C VAL A 53 24.17 -2.99 -10.98
N PRO A 54 23.75 -2.00 -10.18
CA PRO A 54 22.76 -2.22 -9.11
C PRO A 54 21.37 -2.61 -9.63
N PRO A 55 20.62 -3.49 -8.93
CA PRO A 55 19.24 -3.85 -9.28
C PRO A 55 18.30 -2.66 -9.44
N ALA A 56 18.43 -1.66 -8.57
CA ALA A 56 17.67 -0.41 -8.63
C ALA A 56 17.84 0.36 -9.95
N VAL A 57 18.87 0.05 -10.74
CA VAL A 57 19.16 0.67 -12.03
C VAL A 57 18.63 -0.20 -13.18
N PHE A 58 18.94 -1.50 -13.19
CA PHE A 58 18.61 -2.35 -14.34
C PHE A 58 17.22 -3.00 -14.28
N ILE A 59 16.61 -3.18 -13.10
CA ILE A 59 15.23 -3.70 -13.01
C ILE A 59 14.25 -2.69 -13.63
N PRO A 60 14.27 -1.39 -13.29
CA PRO A 60 13.44 -0.40 -13.98
C PRO A 60 13.74 -0.30 -15.48
N ALA A 61 14.99 -0.53 -15.90
CA ALA A 61 15.34 -0.59 -17.32
C ALA A 61 14.72 -1.82 -18.00
N ALA A 62 14.73 -2.98 -17.35
CA ALA A 62 14.10 -4.21 -17.83
C ALA A 62 12.58 -4.04 -17.99
N GLU A 63 11.93 -3.38 -17.03
CA GLU A 63 10.51 -3.03 -17.10
C GLU A 63 10.19 -2.14 -18.29
N ARG A 64 10.89 -1.00 -18.43
CA ARG A 64 10.68 -0.06 -19.54
C ARG A 64 10.88 -0.68 -20.91
N HIS A 65 11.83 -1.61 -21.03
CA HIS A 65 12.16 -2.28 -22.30
C HIS A 65 11.36 -3.56 -22.55
N GLY A 66 10.44 -3.94 -21.66
CA GLY A 66 9.63 -5.17 -21.78
C GLY A 66 10.45 -6.46 -21.67
N LEU A 67 11.55 -6.43 -20.92
CA LEU A 67 12.48 -7.54 -20.73
C LEU A 67 12.36 -8.19 -19.34
N ILE A 68 11.51 -7.66 -18.46
CA ILE A 68 11.38 -8.12 -17.07
C ILE A 68 10.98 -9.60 -16.96
N ASP A 69 10.09 -10.09 -17.83
CA ASP A 69 9.70 -11.51 -17.87
C ASP A 69 10.85 -12.41 -18.31
N ARG A 70 11.66 -11.95 -19.27
CA ARG A 70 12.86 -12.69 -19.71
C ARG A 70 13.90 -12.76 -18.60
N LEU A 71 14.08 -11.65 -17.89
CA LEU A 71 14.99 -11.58 -16.74
C LEU A 71 14.54 -12.57 -15.65
N LEU A 72 13.27 -12.54 -15.27
CA LEU A 72 12.71 -13.47 -14.29
C LEU A 72 12.94 -14.93 -14.70
N VAL A 73 12.58 -15.31 -15.94
CA VAL A 73 12.76 -16.68 -16.43
C VAL A 73 14.21 -17.14 -16.36
N ARG A 74 15.17 -16.30 -16.74
CA ARG A 74 16.60 -16.63 -16.70
C ARG A 74 17.09 -16.81 -15.26
N VAL A 75 16.79 -15.85 -14.39
CA VAL A 75 17.20 -15.89 -12.97
C VAL A 75 16.56 -17.07 -12.26
N LEU A 76 15.26 -17.31 -12.48
CA LEU A 76 14.52 -18.44 -11.89
C LEU A 76 15.07 -19.78 -12.35
N SER A 77 15.28 -19.97 -13.65
CA SER A 77 15.82 -21.21 -14.20
C SER A 77 17.22 -21.52 -13.63
N LYS A 78 18.13 -20.54 -13.63
CA LYS A 78 19.48 -20.68 -13.05
C LYS A 78 19.43 -21.00 -11.55
N ALA A 79 18.61 -20.27 -10.79
CA ALA A 79 18.50 -20.46 -9.35
C ALA A 79 17.92 -21.84 -8.99
N CYS A 80 16.87 -22.27 -9.71
CA CYS A 80 16.29 -23.60 -9.57
C CYS A 80 17.31 -24.70 -9.92
N GLN A 81 18.02 -24.55 -11.03
CA GLN A 81 19.04 -25.51 -11.46
C GLN A 81 20.18 -25.62 -10.43
N ALA A 82 20.65 -24.50 -9.90
CA ALA A 82 21.67 -24.47 -8.86
C ALA A 82 21.18 -25.17 -7.58
N ALA A 83 19.94 -24.91 -7.17
CA ALA A 83 19.34 -25.43 -5.94
C ALA A 83 18.81 -26.87 -6.06
N ALA A 84 18.69 -27.44 -7.26
CA ALA A 84 18.11 -28.77 -7.47
C ALA A 84 18.88 -29.89 -6.76
N ALA A 85 20.19 -29.74 -6.63
CA ALA A 85 21.05 -30.72 -5.95
C ALA A 85 21.17 -30.48 -4.43
N TRP A 86 20.60 -29.38 -3.92
CA TRP A 86 20.73 -29.01 -2.52
C TRP A 86 19.82 -29.88 -1.65
N GLY A 87 20.39 -30.45 -0.59
CA GLY A 87 19.62 -31.19 0.42
C GLY A 87 18.84 -30.27 1.35
N GLY A 88 17.80 -30.81 1.99
CA GLY A 88 16.98 -30.10 2.97
C GLY A 88 15.67 -29.54 2.42
N ASP A 89 14.81 -29.11 3.34
CA ASP A 89 13.53 -28.48 3.04
C ASP A 89 13.67 -26.96 3.15
N PHE A 90 13.66 -26.28 2.00
CA PHE A 90 13.82 -24.82 1.90
C PHE A 90 13.04 -24.28 0.71
N PHE A 91 12.59 -23.04 0.78
CA PHE A 91 11.97 -22.36 -0.36
C PHE A 91 12.93 -21.41 -1.08
N LEU A 92 12.62 -21.07 -2.33
CA LEU A 92 13.24 -19.98 -3.08
C LEU A 92 12.20 -18.89 -3.34
N ALA A 93 12.49 -17.67 -2.93
CA ALA A 93 11.63 -16.50 -3.12
C ALA A 93 12.14 -15.62 -4.28
N PHE A 94 11.21 -15.17 -5.13
CA PHE A 94 11.50 -14.30 -6.27
C PHE A 94 10.57 -13.08 -6.27
N ASN A 95 11.14 -11.92 -6.52
CA ASN A 95 10.41 -10.67 -6.67
C ASN A 95 9.67 -10.63 -8.02
N LEU A 96 8.40 -10.23 -7.99
CA LEU A 96 7.59 -9.96 -9.18
C LEU A 96 7.29 -8.47 -9.29
N SER A 97 7.54 -7.93 -10.49
CA SER A 97 7.14 -6.55 -10.81
C SER A 97 5.61 -6.45 -10.98
N PRO A 98 4.99 -5.32 -10.57
CA PRO A 98 3.57 -5.07 -10.79
C PRO A 98 3.13 -5.21 -12.26
N LEU A 99 4.02 -4.90 -13.22
CA LEU A 99 3.73 -5.01 -14.65
C LEU A 99 3.56 -6.46 -15.10
N GLN A 100 4.25 -7.40 -14.44
CA GLN A 100 4.20 -8.82 -14.79
C GLN A 100 2.88 -9.46 -14.40
N LEU A 101 2.19 -8.90 -13.39
CA LEU A 101 0.91 -9.43 -12.91
C LEU A 101 -0.23 -9.26 -13.92
N GLN A 102 -0.04 -8.44 -14.94
CA GLN A 102 -0.98 -8.29 -16.06
C GLN A 102 -0.72 -9.31 -17.18
N ASN A 103 0.41 -10.04 -17.14
CA ASN A 103 0.77 -11.01 -18.15
C ASN A 103 0.14 -12.38 -17.86
N THR A 104 -0.88 -12.74 -18.63
CA THR A 104 -1.59 -14.02 -18.51
C THR A 104 -0.73 -15.25 -18.83
N ALA A 105 0.42 -15.07 -19.51
CA ALA A 105 1.36 -16.15 -19.77
C ALA A 105 2.38 -16.37 -18.65
N LEU A 106 2.44 -15.50 -17.63
CA LEU A 106 3.49 -15.53 -16.61
C LEU A 106 3.55 -16.84 -15.84
N PHE A 107 2.39 -17.40 -15.47
CA PHE A 107 2.33 -18.68 -14.76
C PHE A 107 3.01 -19.81 -15.56
N SER A 108 2.71 -19.90 -16.87
CA SER A 108 3.33 -20.89 -17.75
C SER A 108 4.85 -20.71 -17.84
N LEU A 109 5.32 -19.46 -17.92
CA LEU A 109 6.75 -19.15 -17.95
C LEU A 109 7.46 -19.56 -16.65
N ILE A 110 6.87 -19.25 -15.49
CA ILE A 110 7.41 -19.65 -14.17
C ILE A 110 7.46 -21.17 -14.07
N ARG A 111 6.38 -21.85 -14.46
CA ARG A 111 6.29 -23.32 -14.44
C ARG A 111 7.38 -23.96 -15.30
N GLU A 112 7.53 -23.51 -16.54
CA GLU A 112 8.53 -24.06 -17.47
C GLU A 112 9.97 -23.81 -16.98
N ALA A 113 10.24 -22.63 -16.41
CA ALA A 113 11.55 -22.30 -15.85
C ALA A 113 11.89 -23.17 -14.63
N ALA A 114 10.92 -23.39 -13.73
CA ALA A 114 11.10 -24.25 -12.55
C ALA A 114 11.27 -25.73 -12.94
N GLU A 115 10.47 -26.22 -13.89
CA GLU A 115 10.57 -27.59 -14.44
C GLU A 115 11.93 -27.81 -15.10
N SER A 116 12.40 -26.85 -15.90
CA SER A 116 13.73 -26.89 -16.53
C SER A 116 14.85 -26.91 -15.49
N GLY A 117 14.69 -26.14 -14.42
CA GLY A 117 15.60 -26.13 -13.26
C GLY A 117 15.42 -27.32 -12.32
N ARG A 118 14.46 -28.22 -12.56
CA ARG A 118 14.15 -29.40 -11.72
C ARG A 118 13.85 -29.07 -10.25
N PHE A 119 13.20 -27.92 -9.99
CA PHE A 119 12.85 -27.49 -8.65
C PHE A 119 11.32 -27.55 -8.43
N PRO A 120 10.82 -28.10 -7.30
CA PRO A 120 9.39 -28.23 -7.07
C PRO A 120 8.68 -26.87 -6.93
N LEU A 121 7.56 -26.69 -7.64
CA LEU A 121 6.75 -25.47 -7.54
C LEU A 121 6.27 -25.17 -6.12
N ALA A 122 5.96 -26.22 -5.34
CA ALA A 122 5.54 -26.09 -3.94
C ALA A 122 6.60 -25.46 -3.01
N ARG A 123 7.85 -25.39 -3.48
CA ARG A 123 8.98 -24.76 -2.77
C ARG A 123 9.32 -23.39 -3.34
N LEU A 124 8.54 -22.87 -4.28
CA LEU A 124 8.68 -21.51 -4.76
C LEU A 124 7.79 -20.55 -3.97
N GLN A 125 8.31 -19.35 -3.76
CA GLN A 125 7.59 -18.21 -3.23
C GLN A 125 7.72 -17.05 -4.20
N MET A 126 6.63 -16.34 -4.47
CA MET A 126 6.63 -15.12 -5.26
C MET A 126 6.31 -13.94 -4.35
N GLU A 127 7.10 -12.89 -4.46
CA GLU A 127 6.97 -11.68 -3.64
C GLU A 127 6.40 -10.57 -4.51
N ILE A 128 5.33 -9.94 -4.03
CA ILE A 128 4.67 -8.83 -4.73
C ILE A 128 4.64 -7.62 -3.81
N THR A 129 4.88 -6.43 -4.35
CA THR A 129 4.86 -5.21 -3.54
C THR A 129 3.45 -4.77 -3.20
N GLU A 130 3.32 -3.98 -2.13
CA GLU A 130 2.05 -3.38 -1.71
C GLU A 130 1.37 -2.56 -2.83
N SER A 131 2.15 -1.95 -3.74
CA SER A 131 1.62 -1.16 -4.87
C SER A 131 0.65 -1.92 -5.77
N VAL A 132 0.79 -3.24 -5.86
CA VAL A 132 -0.11 -4.12 -6.61
C VAL A 132 -1.54 -4.05 -6.07
N LEU A 133 -1.69 -3.87 -4.77
CA LEU A 133 -2.99 -3.78 -4.11
C LEU A 133 -3.76 -2.52 -4.49
N VAL A 134 -3.13 -1.52 -5.12
CA VAL A 134 -3.77 -0.25 -5.52
C VAL A 134 -4.28 -0.30 -6.97
N GLY A 135 -3.79 -1.24 -7.80
CA GLY A 135 -4.06 -1.34 -9.24
C GLY A 135 -5.28 -2.19 -9.66
N ASP A 136 -5.26 -2.72 -10.89
CA ASP A 136 -6.29 -3.63 -11.43
C ASP A 136 -6.25 -4.99 -10.71
N LEU A 137 -7.07 -5.10 -9.66
CA LEU A 137 -7.17 -6.27 -8.79
C LEU A 137 -7.57 -7.55 -9.54
N GLY A 138 -8.29 -7.45 -10.66
CA GLY A 138 -8.86 -8.61 -11.35
C GLY A 138 -7.81 -9.53 -11.97
N ALA A 139 -6.92 -8.94 -12.77
CA ALA A 139 -5.84 -9.69 -13.44
C ALA A 139 -4.83 -10.25 -12.43
N ALA A 140 -4.43 -9.43 -11.45
CA ALA A 140 -3.49 -9.84 -10.41
C ALA A 140 -4.06 -10.98 -9.55
N ALA A 141 -5.33 -10.90 -9.13
CA ALA A 141 -5.96 -11.95 -8.32
C ALA A 141 -6.08 -13.27 -9.09
N SER A 142 -6.36 -13.22 -10.40
CA SER A 142 -6.42 -14.42 -11.23
C SER A 142 -5.08 -15.14 -11.29
N LEU A 143 -3.99 -14.41 -11.57
CA LEU A 143 -2.64 -14.96 -11.63
C LEU A 143 -2.17 -15.49 -10.26
N VAL A 144 -2.41 -14.74 -9.19
CA VAL A 144 -2.13 -15.19 -7.82
C VAL A 144 -2.89 -16.48 -7.50
N GLY A 145 -4.16 -16.57 -7.89
CA GLY A 145 -4.95 -17.79 -7.76
C GLY A 145 -4.40 -18.98 -8.55
N GLU A 146 -3.84 -18.75 -9.74
CA GLU A 146 -3.14 -19.78 -10.52
C GLU A 146 -1.86 -20.27 -9.84
N LEU A 147 -1.01 -19.33 -9.40
CA LEU A 147 0.23 -19.63 -8.67
C LEU A 147 -0.06 -20.46 -7.42
N LYS A 148 -1.03 -20.03 -6.59
CA LYS A 148 -1.42 -20.75 -5.37
C LYS A 148 -1.98 -22.14 -5.66
N ARG A 149 -2.80 -22.31 -6.71
CA ARG A 149 -3.33 -23.63 -7.12
C ARG A 149 -2.21 -24.60 -7.53
N ALA A 150 -1.09 -24.08 -8.02
CA ALA A 150 0.10 -24.87 -8.32
C ALA A 150 0.99 -25.14 -7.10
N GLY A 151 0.63 -24.63 -5.91
CA GLY A 151 1.37 -24.76 -4.66
C GLY A 151 2.41 -23.68 -4.42
N ILE A 152 2.54 -22.68 -5.29
CA ILE A 152 3.48 -21.57 -5.13
C ILE A 152 2.94 -20.62 -4.06
N ARG A 153 3.77 -20.28 -3.07
CA ARG A 153 3.41 -19.35 -2.00
C ARG A 153 3.52 -17.91 -2.46
N ILE A 154 2.70 -17.02 -1.91
CA ILE A 154 2.74 -15.60 -2.20
C ILE A 154 3.07 -14.82 -0.94
N ALA A 155 4.09 -13.97 -1.02
CA ALA A 155 4.47 -13.03 0.02
C ALA A 155 4.15 -11.60 -0.41
N LEU A 156 3.70 -10.79 0.54
CA LEU A 156 3.57 -9.35 0.38
C LEU A 156 4.85 -8.67 0.85
N ASP A 157 5.45 -7.88 -0.04
CA ASP A 157 6.69 -7.14 0.18
C ASP A 157 6.42 -5.64 0.43
N ASP A 158 7.39 -4.96 1.05
CA ASP A 158 7.37 -3.52 1.37
C ASP A 158 6.14 -3.07 2.18
N PHE A 159 5.60 -3.92 3.06
CA PHE A 159 4.37 -3.62 3.77
C PHE A 159 4.56 -2.49 4.79
N GLY A 160 3.75 -1.44 4.67
CA GLY A 160 3.76 -0.28 5.58
C GLY A 160 4.35 1.00 4.97
N ILE A 161 4.80 0.94 3.71
CA ILE A 161 5.25 2.12 2.95
C ILE A 161 4.08 2.72 2.13
N GLY A 162 3.01 1.95 1.88
CA GLY A 162 1.85 2.35 1.09
C GLY A 162 0.54 2.57 1.88
N PHE A 163 -0.53 2.86 1.13
CA PHE A 163 -1.87 3.22 1.63
C PHE A 163 -2.89 2.05 1.54
N SER A 164 -2.51 0.82 1.86
CA SER A 164 -3.43 -0.32 1.65
C SER A 164 -4.59 -0.40 2.64
N ASN A 165 -5.79 -0.57 2.08
CA ASN A 165 -6.99 -0.98 2.83
C ASN A 165 -6.85 -2.46 3.25
N LEU A 166 -7.06 -2.76 4.54
CA LEU A 166 -7.06 -4.10 5.14
C LEU A 166 -7.96 -5.11 4.41
N GLU A 167 -9.05 -4.65 3.79
CA GLU A 167 -9.93 -5.47 2.98
C GLU A 167 -9.23 -6.07 1.76
N ARG A 168 -8.23 -5.37 1.18
CA ARG A 168 -7.48 -5.83 -0.01
C ARG A 168 -6.44 -6.89 0.34
N LEU A 169 -5.87 -6.84 1.55
CA LEU A 169 -4.98 -7.88 2.07
C LEU A 169 -5.67 -9.24 2.14
N GLN A 170 -6.96 -9.28 2.50
CA GLN A 170 -7.72 -10.52 2.56
C GLN A 170 -8.00 -11.12 1.18
N ALA A 171 -8.10 -10.30 0.13
CA ALA A 171 -8.48 -10.75 -1.21
C ALA A 171 -7.45 -11.68 -1.88
N PHE A 172 -6.16 -11.50 -1.59
CA PHE A 172 -5.08 -12.27 -2.22
C PHE A 172 -4.63 -13.50 -1.42
N ALA A 173 -5.18 -13.69 -0.21
CA ALA A 173 -4.84 -14.79 0.70
C ALA A 173 -3.32 -14.99 0.82
N PHE A 174 -2.58 -13.95 1.21
CA PHE A 174 -1.13 -14.00 1.35
C PHE A 174 -0.67 -15.08 2.34
N ASP A 175 0.46 -15.73 2.04
CA ASP A 175 1.07 -16.74 2.92
C ASP A 175 2.10 -16.09 3.86
N LYS A 176 2.59 -14.89 3.51
CA LYS A 176 3.64 -14.19 4.24
C LYS A 176 3.57 -12.67 4.05
N ILE A 177 3.98 -11.90 5.06
CA ILE A 177 4.17 -10.45 5.02
C ILE A 177 5.63 -10.13 5.39
N LYS A 178 6.30 -9.30 4.59
CA LYS A 178 7.65 -8.79 4.86
C LYS A 178 7.55 -7.37 5.43
N ILE A 179 8.24 -7.14 6.55
CA ILE A 179 8.40 -5.82 7.15
C ILE A 179 9.62 -5.18 6.52
N ASP A 180 9.44 -3.99 5.95
CA ASP A 180 10.52 -3.25 5.31
C ASP A 180 11.69 -2.94 6.26
N ALA A 181 12.90 -2.96 5.69
CA ALA A 181 14.15 -2.77 6.41
C ALA A 181 14.22 -1.40 7.11
N SER A 182 13.60 -0.35 6.56
CA SER A 182 13.65 0.99 7.16
C SER A 182 13.03 1.02 8.55
N PHE A 183 11.96 0.27 8.81
CA PHE A 183 11.35 0.19 10.14
C PHE A 183 12.21 -0.63 11.11
N VAL A 184 12.80 -1.72 10.64
CA VAL A 184 13.64 -2.61 11.46
C VAL A 184 14.95 -1.94 11.86
N GLN A 185 15.55 -1.15 10.97
CA GLN A 185 16.80 -0.44 11.24
C GLN A 185 16.64 0.62 12.34
N HIS A 186 15.48 1.28 12.45
CA HIS A 186 15.26 2.36 13.41
C HIS A 186 14.62 1.92 14.73
N MET A 187 14.08 0.70 14.83
CA MET A 187 13.27 0.28 15.99
C MET A 187 14.01 0.19 17.32
N GLU A 188 15.35 0.15 17.36
CA GLU A 188 16.12 0.15 18.62
C GLU A 188 16.03 1.50 19.35
N GLY A 189 16.04 2.60 18.61
CA GLY A 189 16.05 3.97 19.16
C GLY A 189 14.74 4.72 18.96
N ASP A 190 13.93 4.34 17.98
CA ASP A 190 12.65 4.99 17.67
C ASP A 190 11.46 4.14 18.14
N SER A 191 10.68 4.72 19.06
CA SER A 191 9.48 4.07 19.58
C SER A 191 8.36 3.95 18.54
N ASP A 192 8.31 4.83 17.54
CA ASP A 192 7.25 4.82 16.53
C ASP A 192 7.50 3.74 15.48
N SER A 193 8.73 3.62 14.97
CA SER A 193 9.16 2.47 14.16
C SER A 193 8.91 1.13 14.88
N ARG A 194 9.19 1.06 16.19
CA ARG A 194 8.92 -0.16 16.98
C ARG A 194 7.41 -0.48 17.09
N LYS A 195 6.55 0.53 17.21
CA LYS A 195 5.08 0.34 17.22
C LYS A 195 4.58 -0.15 15.86
N ILE A 196 5.14 0.35 14.76
CA ILE A 196 4.79 -0.09 13.40
C ILE A 196 5.18 -1.57 13.25
N VAL A 197 6.41 -1.94 13.58
CA VAL A 197 6.90 -3.33 13.57
C VAL A 197 5.98 -4.24 14.41
N ALA A 198 5.67 -3.84 15.65
CA ALA A 198 4.77 -4.61 16.52
C ALA A 198 3.36 -4.75 15.95
N SER A 199 2.83 -3.72 15.27
CA SER A 199 1.50 -3.73 14.66
C SER A 199 1.45 -4.67 13.45
N ILE A 200 2.50 -4.68 12.61
CA ILE A 200 2.59 -5.60 11.46
C ILE A 200 2.69 -7.06 11.95
N ILE A 201 3.48 -7.30 13.01
CA ILE A 201 3.56 -8.64 13.62
C ILE A 201 2.20 -9.07 14.18
N GLY A 202 1.51 -8.20 14.91
CA GLY A 202 0.17 -8.47 15.43
C GLY A 202 -0.88 -8.71 14.34
N LEU A 203 -0.77 -8.00 13.21
CA LEU A 203 -1.62 -8.21 12.03
C LEU A 203 -1.37 -9.60 11.42
N GLY A 204 -0.11 -9.98 11.21
CA GLY A 204 0.24 -11.31 10.68
C GLY A 204 -0.29 -12.42 11.57
N GLN A 205 -0.13 -12.31 12.89
CA GLN A 205 -0.69 -13.25 13.86
C GLN A 205 -2.23 -13.32 13.77
N SER A 206 -2.90 -12.18 13.61
CA SER A 206 -4.37 -12.11 13.49
C SER A 206 -4.89 -12.73 12.19
N LEU A 207 -4.12 -12.64 11.10
CA LEU A 207 -4.47 -13.22 9.81
C LEU A 207 -4.00 -14.68 9.66
N GLY A 208 -3.21 -15.20 10.61
CA GLY A 208 -2.56 -16.51 10.48
C GLY A 208 -1.49 -16.55 9.39
N VAL A 209 -0.86 -15.41 9.12
CA VAL A 209 0.13 -15.20 8.06
C VAL A 209 1.52 -15.05 8.68
N ASP A 210 2.52 -15.68 8.08
CA ASP A 210 3.90 -15.59 8.57
C ASP A 210 4.46 -14.18 8.37
N VAL A 211 5.22 -13.68 9.35
CA VAL A 211 5.87 -12.36 9.25
C VAL A 211 7.39 -12.52 9.18
N VAL A 212 8.00 -11.87 8.19
CA VAL A 212 9.45 -11.78 8.00
C VAL A 212 9.89 -10.34 8.24
N ALA A 213 10.94 -10.15 9.03
CA ALA A 213 11.58 -8.85 9.19
C ALA A 213 12.82 -8.73 8.29
N GLU A 214 12.89 -7.67 7.49
CA GLU A 214 14.07 -7.37 6.65
C GLU A 214 15.05 -6.43 7.34
N GLY A 215 16.29 -6.38 6.84
CA GLY A 215 17.30 -5.46 7.37
C GLY A 215 17.74 -5.77 8.80
N VAL A 216 17.66 -7.03 9.24
CA VAL A 216 18.16 -7.44 10.57
C VAL A 216 19.69 -7.52 10.54
N GLU A 217 20.34 -6.54 11.14
CA GLU A 217 21.79 -6.35 11.16
C GLU A 217 22.40 -6.61 12.53
N THR A 218 21.65 -6.41 13.62
CA THR A 218 22.14 -6.56 15.00
C THR A 218 21.40 -7.66 15.76
N ARG A 219 22.08 -8.24 16.77
CA ARG A 219 21.44 -9.19 17.69
C ARG A 219 20.30 -8.55 18.49
N ALA A 220 20.46 -7.28 18.87
CA ALA A 220 19.43 -6.54 19.59
C ALA A 220 18.15 -6.40 18.75
N GLN A 221 18.25 -6.13 17.44
CA GLN A 221 17.12 -6.13 16.53
C GLN A 221 16.43 -7.51 16.49
N ALA A 222 17.21 -8.58 16.33
CA ALA A 222 16.69 -9.95 16.31
C ALA A 222 16.00 -10.33 17.63
N ASP A 223 16.55 -9.94 18.77
CA ASP A 223 15.97 -10.17 20.09
C ASP A 223 14.65 -9.43 20.30
N ILE A 224 14.57 -8.16 19.85
CA ILE A 224 13.34 -7.38 19.88
C ILE A 224 12.27 -8.05 19.01
N LEU A 225 12.60 -8.39 17.77
CA LEU A 225 11.67 -9.05 16.83
C LEU A 225 11.16 -10.38 17.37
N ARG A 226 12.06 -11.20 17.92
CA ARG A 226 11.71 -12.47 18.58
C ARG A 226 10.79 -12.23 19.79
N GLY A 227 11.09 -11.22 20.61
CA GLY A 227 10.26 -10.85 21.76
C GLY A 227 8.86 -10.36 21.38
N LEU A 228 8.71 -9.74 20.20
CA LEU A 228 7.42 -9.34 19.63
C LEU A 228 6.67 -10.51 18.96
N GLY A 229 7.30 -11.69 18.81
CA GLY A 229 6.71 -12.86 18.18
C GLY A 229 6.87 -12.90 16.65
N CYS A 230 7.86 -12.19 16.09
CA CYS A 230 8.23 -12.32 14.69
C CYS A 230 8.81 -13.72 14.41
N GLY A 231 8.31 -14.38 13.37
CA GLY A 231 8.68 -15.77 13.06
C GLY A 231 10.02 -15.89 12.34
N MET A 232 10.31 -14.97 11.42
CA MET A 232 11.44 -15.06 10.50
C MET A 232 12.15 -13.71 10.34
N GLY A 233 13.44 -13.76 9.99
CA GLY A 233 14.25 -12.58 9.73
C GLY A 233 15.25 -12.79 8.62
N GLN A 234 15.58 -11.69 7.96
CA GLN A 234 16.56 -11.60 6.89
C GLN A 234 17.40 -10.32 7.08
N GLY A 235 18.70 -10.41 6.84
CA GLY A 235 19.60 -9.27 6.95
C GLY A 235 21.04 -9.71 7.20
N TRP A 236 21.94 -8.73 7.30
CA TRP A 236 23.38 -8.97 7.35
C TRP A 236 23.84 -9.69 8.62
N LEU A 237 23.02 -9.70 9.68
CA LEU A 237 23.27 -10.53 10.86
C LEU A 237 23.37 -12.02 10.50
N PHE A 238 22.54 -12.46 9.55
CA PHE A 238 22.47 -13.85 9.10
C PHE A 238 23.35 -14.09 7.87
N GLY A 239 23.50 -13.08 7.02
CA GLY A 239 24.43 -13.12 5.92
C GLY A 239 24.03 -12.17 4.79
N HIS A 240 25.04 -11.76 4.03
CA HIS A 240 24.81 -11.06 2.77
C HIS A 240 24.28 -12.03 1.70
N PRO A 241 23.68 -11.52 0.62
CA PRO A 241 23.39 -12.33 -0.56
C PRO A 241 24.67 -12.92 -1.14
N VAL A 242 24.71 -14.24 -1.33
CA VAL A 242 25.90 -14.96 -1.79
C VAL A 242 25.63 -15.79 -3.06
N PRO A 243 26.65 -16.12 -3.87
CA PRO A 243 26.51 -17.03 -4.99
C PRO A 243 26.06 -18.44 -4.57
N ALA A 244 25.56 -19.22 -5.54
CA ALA A 244 25.04 -20.58 -5.31
C ALA A 244 25.97 -21.53 -4.51
N PRO A 245 27.29 -21.62 -4.76
CA PRO A 245 28.16 -22.52 -3.99
C PRO A 245 28.19 -22.21 -2.50
N ASP A 246 28.20 -20.92 -2.14
CA ASP A 246 28.24 -20.47 -0.75
C ASP A 246 26.87 -20.63 -0.07
N ALA A 247 25.79 -20.42 -0.82
CA ALA A 247 24.43 -20.68 -0.36
C ALA A 247 24.22 -22.17 -0.02
N ALA A 248 24.73 -23.07 -0.86
CA ALA A 248 24.67 -24.51 -0.62
C ALA A 248 25.37 -24.92 0.69
N ALA A 249 26.52 -24.33 0.97
CA ALA A 249 27.26 -24.55 2.23
C ALA A 249 26.51 -24.02 3.46
N THR A 250 25.61 -23.07 3.25
CA THR A 250 24.86 -22.40 4.31
C THR A 250 23.66 -23.22 4.79
N LEU A 251 23.12 -24.13 3.96
CA LEU A 251 22.03 -25.05 4.33
C LEU A 251 22.32 -25.92 5.55
N GLN A 252 23.59 -26.24 5.79
CA GLN A 252 24.02 -27.07 6.91
C GLN A 252 24.34 -26.26 8.17
N ARG A 253 24.39 -24.92 8.06
CA ARG A 253 24.67 -24.03 9.19
C ARG A 253 23.40 -23.82 10.01
N ARG A 254 23.54 -23.86 11.33
CA ARG A 254 22.64 -23.16 12.23
C ARG A 254 23.19 -21.76 12.44
N PHE A 255 22.39 -20.76 12.12
CA PHE A 255 22.78 -19.39 12.38
C PHE A 255 22.71 -19.15 13.88
N GLY A 256 23.71 -18.51 14.48
CA GLY A 256 23.70 -18.31 15.93
C GLY A 256 23.88 -19.59 16.75
N GLU A 257 25.02 -20.29 16.61
CA GLU A 257 25.52 -21.04 17.76
C GLU A 257 25.54 -20.11 18.98
N PRO A 258 24.96 -20.52 20.13
CA PRO A 258 25.16 -19.77 21.35
C PRO A 258 26.65 -19.72 21.59
N ALA A 259 27.22 -18.52 21.68
CA ALA A 259 28.57 -18.39 22.20
C ALA A 259 28.58 -19.08 23.57
N ALA A 260 29.44 -20.09 23.72
CA ALA A 260 29.78 -20.66 25.02
C ALA A 260 30.40 -19.53 25.86
N GLY A 261 29.55 -18.75 26.52
CA GLY A 261 29.95 -17.49 27.13
C GLY A 261 28.89 -16.40 27.09
N ASP A 262 27.61 -16.75 27.23
CA ASP A 262 26.66 -15.91 27.98
C ASP A 262 25.50 -16.80 28.38
N ALA A 263 25.68 -17.47 29.52
CA ALA A 263 24.56 -17.74 30.38
C ALA A 263 23.97 -16.37 30.74
N LEU A 264 23.03 -15.87 29.93
CA LEU A 264 21.91 -15.14 30.48
C LEU A 264 21.33 -16.08 31.52
N SER A 265 21.78 -15.86 32.76
CA SER A 265 21.30 -16.45 34.01
C SER A 265 19.90 -16.95 33.77
N GLU A 266 19.67 -18.26 33.93
CA GLU A 266 18.33 -18.85 34.00
C GLU A 266 17.48 -17.89 34.81
N ALA A 267 16.71 -17.07 34.11
CA ALA A 267 15.87 -16.13 34.79
C ALA A 267 14.92 -17.04 35.54
N SER A 268 14.99 -17.02 36.87
CA SER A 268 14.18 -17.91 37.68
C SER A 268 12.73 -17.78 37.20
N PRO A 269 11.87 -18.80 37.34
CA PRO A 269 10.46 -18.67 36.98
C PRO A 269 9.83 -17.37 37.53
N PHE A 270 10.35 -16.89 38.66
CA PHE A 270 10.03 -15.61 39.27
C PHE A 270 10.54 -14.37 38.49
N GLN A 271 11.75 -14.39 37.91
CA GLN A 271 12.27 -13.31 37.06
C GLN A 271 11.57 -13.24 35.71
N ARG A 272 11.24 -14.37 35.07
CA ARG A 272 10.39 -14.38 33.86
C ARG A 272 8.98 -13.90 34.17
N LEU A 273 8.40 -14.33 35.28
CA LEU A 273 7.09 -13.85 35.73
C LEU A 273 7.14 -12.34 35.96
N HIS A 274 8.19 -11.82 36.61
CA HIS A 274 8.37 -10.37 36.78
C HIS A 274 8.60 -9.61 35.48
N GLN A 275 9.30 -10.19 34.51
CA GLN A 275 9.47 -9.60 33.18
C GLN A 275 8.13 -9.55 32.42
N LEU A 276 7.37 -10.64 32.40
CA LEU A 276 6.04 -10.69 31.79
C LEU A 276 5.06 -9.75 32.50
N GLU A 277 5.14 -9.67 33.83
CA GLU A 277 4.33 -8.76 34.63
C GLU A 277 4.71 -7.30 34.38
N ALA A 278 6.00 -7.00 34.19
CA ALA A 278 6.49 -5.67 33.81
C ALA A 278 6.04 -5.29 32.39
N LEU A 279 6.17 -6.20 31.41
CA LEU A 279 5.68 -6.01 30.04
C LEU A 279 4.16 -5.79 30.04
N TYR A 280 3.42 -6.60 30.79
CA TYR A 280 1.98 -6.45 30.93
C TYR A 280 1.59 -5.10 31.53
N ARG A 281 2.22 -4.70 32.66
CA ARG A 281 1.94 -3.42 33.35
C ARG A 281 2.31 -2.19 32.55
N HIS A 282 3.40 -2.24 31.79
CA HIS A 282 3.96 -1.11 31.04
C HIS A 282 3.63 -1.13 29.54
N ALA A 283 2.82 -2.10 29.08
CA ALA A 283 2.41 -2.15 27.69
C ALA A 283 1.74 -0.82 27.27
N PRO A 284 2.11 -0.26 26.11
CA PRO A 284 1.50 0.97 25.59
C PRO A 284 0.06 0.76 25.11
N VAL A 285 -0.37 -0.51 25.01
CA VAL A 285 -1.73 -0.94 24.69
C VAL A 285 -2.49 -1.32 25.95
N ALA A 286 -3.80 -1.12 25.93
CA ALA A 286 -4.67 -1.53 27.03
C ALA A 286 -5.01 -3.01 26.91
N LEU A 287 -4.68 -3.79 27.93
CA LEU A 287 -4.89 -5.23 27.99
C LEU A 287 -5.81 -5.57 29.17
N CYS A 288 -6.81 -6.42 28.92
CA CYS A 288 -7.65 -7.01 29.94
C CYS A 288 -7.97 -8.46 29.60
N PHE A 289 -7.97 -9.34 30.59
CA PHE A 289 -8.42 -10.72 30.45
C PHE A 289 -9.69 -10.94 31.28
N VAL A 290 -10.70 -11.55 30.66
CA VAL A 290 -11.94 -11.98 31.30
C VAL A 290 -12.02 -13.51 31.29
N ASP A 291 -12.49 -14.12 32.38
CA ASP A 291 -12.69 -15.56 32.45
C ASP A 291 -13.97 -16.02 31.71
N SER A 292 -14.20 -17.33 31.71
CA SER A 292 -15.40 -17.96 31.14
C SER A 292 -16.71 -17.57 31.85
N ALA A 293 -16.65 -16.97 33.03
CA ALA A 293 -17.79 -16.41 33.75
C ALA A 293 -17.99 -14.91 33.49
N GLU A 294 -17.32 -14.36 32.46
CA GLU A 294 -17.35 -12.94 32.08
C GLU A 294 -16.84 -11.99 33.18
N ARG A 295 -15.96 -12.47 34.07
CA ARG A 295 -15.35 -11.67 35.14
C ARG A 295 -13.94 -11.26 34.76
N CYS A 296 -13.60 -10.00 35.02
CA CYS A 296 -12.25 -9.48 34.78
C CYS A 296 -11.23 -10.13 35.73
N VAL A 297 -10.29 -10.90 35.18
CA VAL A 297 -9.23 -11.59 35.94
C VAL A 297 -7.99 -10.73 36.04
N SER A 298 -7.66 -9.99 34.98
CA SER A 298 -6.51 -9.08 34.96
C SER A 298 -6.78 -7.88 34.04
N ALA A 299 -6.28 -6.72 34.42
CA ALA A 299 -6.22 -5.55 33.55
C ALA A 299 -4.92 -4.79 33.79
N ASN A 300 -4.27 -4.29 32.74
CA ASN A 300 -3.06 -3.51 32.88
C ASN A 300 -3.34 -2.03 33.18
N ASN A 301 -2.29 -1.28 33.52
CA ASN A 301 -2.42 0.13 33.89
C ASN A 301 -3.04 0.97 32.77
N ARG A 302 -2.69 0.69 31.52
CA ARG A 302 -3.22 1.42 30.35
C ARG A 302 -4.72 1.19 30.19
N PHE A 303 -5.20 -0.03 30.39
CA PHE A 303 -6.62 -0.38 30.34
C PHE A 303 -7.42 0.36 31.42
N LEU A 304 -6.91 0.36 32.65
CA LEU A 304 -7.52 1.07 33.77
C LEU A 304 -7.55 2.60 33.56
N GLN A 305 -6.49 3.17 32.97
CA GLN A 305 -6.42 4.60 32.63
C GLN A 305 -7.49 4.99 31.60
N ILE A 306 -7.63 4.22 30.51
CA ILE A 306 -8.62 4.49 29.45
C ILE A 306 -10.04 4.45 30.02
N LEU A 307 -10.34 3.44 30.85
CA LEU A 307 -11.66 3.32 31.46
C LEU A 307 -11.88 4.25 32.65
N ALA A 308 -10.83 4.89 33.16
CA ALA A 308 -10.85 5.77 34.33
C ALA A 308 -11.35 5.07 35.62
N CYS A 309 -10.97 3.81 35.82
CA CYS A 309 -11.37 3.01 36.99
C CYS A 309 -10.14 2.51 37.77
N SER A 310 -10.30 2.25 39.08
CA SER A 310 -9.22 1.74 39.93
C SER A 310 -9.17 0.20 39.91
N GLY A 311 -7.96 -0.38 39.94
CA GLY A 311 -7.77 -1.83 39.78
C GLY A 311 -8.43 -2.71 40.85
N SER A 312 -8.57 -2.23 42.10
CA SER A 312 -9.18 -3.00 43.21
C SER A 312 -10.68 -3.20 43.08
N THR A 313 -11.38 -2.34 42.33
CA THR A 313 -12.81 -2.45 42.01
C THR A 313 -13.06 -3.13 40.67
N PHE A 314 -12.02 -3.32 39.86
CA PHE A 314 -12.11 -3.86 38.49
C PHE A 314 -11.98 -5.38 38.46
N ILE A 315 -11.05 -5.96 39.22
CA ILE A 315 -10.80 -7.41 39.23
C ILE A 315 -11.93 -8.17 39.95
N GLY A 316 -12.38 -9.28 39.38
CA GLY A 316 -13.42 -10.18 39.90
C GLY A 316 -14.86 -9.81 39.55
N HIS A 317 -15.07 -8.65 38.94
CA HIS A 317 -16.39 -8.14 38.55
C HIS A 317 -16.60 -8.27 37.04
N SER A 318 -17.86 -8.34 36.61
CA SER A 318 -18.18 -8.24 35.19
C SER A 318 -18.11 -6.79 34.71
N LEU A 319 -17.83 -6.58 33.43
CA LEU A 319 -17.80 -5.24 32.81
C LEU A 319 -19.12 -4.46 33.03
N ASP A 320 -20.27 -5.14 33.13
CA ASP A 320 -21.61 -4.55 33.30
C ASP A 320 -21.84 -4.06 34.74
N GLU A 321 -21.10 -4.63 35.70
CA GLU A 321 -21.17 -4.24 37.12
C GLU A 321 -20.38 -2.94 37.38
N MET A 322 -19.70 -2.41 36.36
CA MET A 322 -18.82 -1.26 36.47
C MET A 322 -19.50 0.08 36.19
N ALA A 323 -20.17 0.62 37.21
CA ALA A 323 -20.86 1.92 37.13
C ALA A 323 -19.96 3.10 36.71
N CYS A 324 -18.64 3.06 36.97
CA CYS A 324 -17.69 4.13 36.61
C CYS A 324 -17.51 4.32 35.09
N CYS A 325 -17.77 3.28 34.30
CA CYS A 325 -17.45 3.26 32.87
C CYS A 325 -18.53 2.58 32.01
N ALA A 326 -19.74 2.36 32.55
CA ALA A 326 -20.83 1.59 31.93
C ALA A 326 -21.08 1.93 30.44
N ALA A 327 -21.05 3.22 30.07
CA ALA A 327 -21.22 3.63 28.68
C ALA A 327 -20.09 3.13 27.75
N ARG A 328 -18.84 3.22 28.20
CA ARG A 328 -17.64 2.83 27.42
C ARG A 328 -17.46 1.32 27.33
N VAL A 329 -17.90 0.57 28.34
CA VAL A 329 -17.73 -0.89 28.40
C VAL A 329 -18.91 -1.66 27.81
N SER A 330 -20.03 -1.00 27.51
CA SER A 330 -21.23 -1.64 26.94
C SER A 330 -20.96 -2.41 25.63
N GLY A 331 -20.17 -1.82 24.72
CA GLY A 331 -19.76 -2.48 23.49
C GLY A 331 -18.81 -3.66 23.74
N LEU A 332 -17.86 -3.50 24.69
CA LEU A 332 -16.92 -4.56 25.09
C LEU A 332 -17.66 -5.75 25.69
N GLN A 333 -18.65 -5.50 26.54
CA GLN A 333 -19.54 -6.50 27.13
C GLN A 333 -20.23 -7.32 26.03
N ALA A 334 -20.83 -6.64 25.06
CA ALA A 334 -21.53 -7.29 23.96
C ALA A 334 -20.59 -8.19 23.16
N ALA A 335 -19.37 -7.73 22.91
CA ALA A 335 -18.33 -8.52 22.24
C ALA A 335 -17.87 -9.74 23.06
N VAL A 336 -17.69 -9.60 24.38
CA VAL A 336 -17.36 -10.73 25.27
C VAL A 336 -18.49 -11.77 25.28
N ARG A 337 -19.75 -11.34 25.33
CA ARG A 337 -20.92 -12.24 25.26
C ARG A 337 -21.04 -12.96 23.91
N GLN A 338 -20.71 -12.29 22.80
CA GLN A 338 -20.67 -12.91 21.48
C GLN A 338 -19.65 -14.05 21.44
N ILE A 339 -18.47 -13.86 22.04
CA ILE A 339 -17.47 -14.92 22.19
C ILE A 339 -18.00 -16.06 23.04
N ALA A 340 -18.69 -15.76 24.15
CA ALA A 340 -19.30 -16.77 25.00
C ALA A 340 -20.25 -17.68 24.21
N GLN A 341 -20.96 -17.11 23.22
CA GLN A 341 -21.88 -17.77 22.29
C GLN A 341 -21.21 -18.42 21.07
N GLY A 342 -19.88 -18.34 20.94
CA GLY A 342 -19.14 -18.92 19.82
C GLY A 342 -19.12 -18.05 18.56
N MET A 343 -19.50 -16.78 18.66
CA MET A 343 -19.44 -15.81 17.56
C MET A 343 -18.15 -14.98 17.62
N ALA A 344 -17.61 -14.62 16.45
CA ALA A 344 -16.50 -13.69 16.33
C ALA A 344 -17.03 -12.24 16.42
N PRO A 345 -16.65 -11.46 17.44
CA PRO A 345 -17.12 -10.08 17.56
C PRO A 345 -16.39 -9.16 16.59
N ALA A 346 -17.12 -8.20 16.03
CA ALA A 346 -16.50 -7.10 15.29
C ALA A 346 -15.70 -6.20 16.25
N PRO A 347 -14.67 -5.49 15.75
CA PRO A 347 -13.97 -4.48 16.54
C PRO A 347 -14.94 -3.44 17.08
N VAL A 348 -14.78 -3.10 18.36
CA VAL A 348 -15.68 -2.18 19.08
C VAL A 348 -14.98 -0.85 19.24
N GLU A 349 -15.64 0.24 18.84
CA GLU A 349 -15.14 1.58 19.12
C GLU A 349 -15.43 1.93 20.59
N VAL A 350 -14.40 2.40 21.28
CA VAL A 350 -14.44 2.79 22.68
C VAL A 350 -13.99 4.23 22.78
N GLU A 351 -14.90 5.09 23.24
CA GLU A 351 -14.57 6.49 23.52
C GLU A 351 -13.72 6.60 24.78
N GLY A 352 -12.61 7.34 24.67
CA GLY A 352 -11.70 7.60 25.78
C GLY A 352 -12.10 8.82 26.62
N GLN A 353 -11.11 9.43 27.27
CA GLN A 353 -11.30 10.75 27.88
C GLN A 353 -11.07 11.86 26.83
N GLY A 354 -12.00 12.82 26.74
CA GLY A 354 -11.92 13.92 25.78
C GLY A 354 -12.22 13.47 24.35
N GLU A 355 -11.38 13.85 23.38
CA GLU A 355 -11.52 13.49 21.95
C GLU A 355 -10.79 12.18 21.57
N THR A 356 -10.32 11.40 22.55
CA THR A 356 -9.57 10.18 22.27
C THR A 356 -10.50 9.05 21.84
N CYS A 357 -10.08 8.30 20.82
CA CYS A 357 -10.83 7.17 20.28
C CYS A 357 -9.95 5.91 20.30
N TYR A 358 -10.49 4.84 20.85
CA TYR A 358 -9.84 3.55 20.94
C TYR A 358 -10.60 2.51 20.12
N LEU A 359 -9.87 1.63 19.44
CA LEU A 359 -10.45 0.46 18.80
C LEU A 359 -10.13 -0.76 19.65
N ALA A 360 -11.17 -1.48 20.05
CA ALA A 360 -11.07 -2.64 20.91
C ALA A 360 -11.31 -3.94 20.16
N PHE A 361 -10.42 -4.90 20.38
CA PHE A 361 -10.49 -6.26 19.88
C PHE A 361 -10.76 -7.20 21.05
N VAL A 362 -11.73 -8.08 20.89
CA VAL A 362 -12.05 -9.11 21.88
C VAL A 362 -11.85 -10.46 21.23
N GLN A 363 -11.04 -11.33 21.83
CA GLN A 363 -10.71 -12.64 21.27
C GLN A 363 -10.82 -13.75 22.32
N PRO A 364 -11.32 -14.95 21.98
CA PRO A 364 -11.32 -16.08 22.90
C PRO A 364 -9.88 -16.53 23.21
N VAL A 365 -9.64 -16.87 24.47
CA VAL A 365 -8.39 -17.49 24.91
C VAL A 365 -8.69 -18.95 25.21
N HIS A 366 -7.84 -19.84 24.71
CA HIS A 366 -7.93 -21.29 24.91
C HIS A 366 -6.72 -21.79 25.69
N ASP A 367 -6.87 -22.91 26.40
CA ASP A 367 -5.77 -23.62 27.04
C ASP A 367 -5.00 -24.51 26.05
N GLU A 368 -3.99 -25.22 26.55
CA GLU A 368 -3.12 -26.13 25.77
C GLU A 368 -3.88 -27.33 25.16
N VAL A 369 -5.09 -27.62 25.63
CA VAL A 369 -5.95 -28.72 25.17
C VAL A 369 -7.03 -28.20 24.21
N GLY A 370 -7.11 -26.88 24.01
CA GLY A 370 -8.06 -26.21 23.13
C GLY A 370 -9.39 -25.86 23.80
N GLU A 371 -9.52 -26.03 25.12
CA GLU A 371 -10.71 -25.58 25.86
C GLU A 371 -10.65 -24.07 26.11
N ARG A 372 -11.78 -23.39 25.93
CA ARG A 372 -11.87 -21.94 26.10
C ARG A 372 -11.82 -21.55 27.58
N ILE A 373 -10.76 -20.86 27.98
CA ILE A 373 -10.57 -20.37 29.36
C ILE A 373 -11.13 -18.96 29.59
N GLY A 374 -11.36 -18.18 28.53
CA GLY A 374 -11.87 -16.81 28.67
C GLY A 374 -11.80 -16.00 27.39
N ALA A 375 -11.70 -14.67 27.53
CA ALA A 375 -11.46 -13.75 26.42
C ALA A 375 -10.43 -12.66 26.79
N SER A 376 -9.61 -12.27 25.81
CA SER A 376 -8.65 -11.17 25.90
C SER A 376 -9.24 -9.95 25.20
N ILE A 377 -9.16 -8.80 25.86
CA ILE A 377 -9.55 -7.49 25.34
C ILE A 377 -8.29 -6.66 25.16
N ILE A 378 -8.08 -6.18 23.94
CA ILE A 378 -6.98 -5.30 23.57
C ILE A 378 -7.56 -4.00 23.03
N MET A 379 -7.17 -2.85 23.57
CA MET A 379 -7.56 -1.55 23.01
C MET A 379 -6.33 -0.80 22.51
N ILE A 380 -6.39 -0.36 21.25
CA ILE A 380 -5.37 0.45 20.58
C ILE A 380 -5.88 1.88 20.38
N ASP A 381 -4.98 2.85 20.48
CA ASP A 381 -5.29 4.26 20.26
C ASP A 381 -5.34 4.54 18.75
N VAL A 382 -6.48 5.00 18.25
CA VAL A 382 -6.68 5.34 16.83
C VAL A 382 -6.99 6.83 16.65
N THR A 383 -6.69 7.65 17.67
CA THR A 383 -7.05 9.07 17.70
C THR A 383 -6.46 9.85 16.53
N ASP A 384 -5.15 9.72 16.28
CA ASP A 384 -4.47 10.49 15.24
C ASP A 384 -4.90 10.06 13.83
N GLN A 385 -5.10 8.75 13.62
CA GLN A 385 -5.63 8.23 12.36
C GLN A 385 -7.04 8.76 12.07
N ARG A 386 -7.94 8.74 13.07
CA ARG A 386 -9.30 9.28 12.91
C ARG A 386 -9.30 10.79 12.70
N ARG A 387 -8.37 11.53 13.30
CA ARG A 387 -8.20 12.97 13.04
C ARG A 387 -7.74 13.24 11.60
N ALA A 388 -6.79 12.46 11.08
CA ALA A 388 -6.33 12.58 9.70
C ALA A 388 -7.45 12.23 8.70
N GLU A 389 -8.20 11.14 8.92
CA GLU A 389 -9.34 10.77 8.09
C GLU A 389 -10.44 11.84 8.10
N ARG A 390 -10.76 12.42 9.27
CA ARG A 390 -11.72 13.52 9.37
C ARG A 390 -11.20 14.76 8.67
N ALA A 391 -9.93 15.13 8.82
CA ALA A 391 -9.33 16.29 8.15
C ALA A 391 -9.32 16.13 6.62
N ILE A 392 -9.03 14.94 6.10
CA ILE A 392 -9.10 14.64 4.66
C ILE A 392 -10.54 14.75 4.19
N ARG A 393 -11.50 14.13 4.90
CA ARG A 393 -12.92 14.18 4.53
C ARG A 393 -13.48 15.59 4.58
N GLU A 394 -13.12 16.37 5.60
CA GLU A 394 -13.51 17.77 5.72
C GLU A 394 -12.87 18.62 4.63
N SER A 395 -11.61 18.38 4.27
CA SER A 395 -10.94 19.06 3.15
C SER A 395 -11.57 18.71 1.80
N GLU A 396 -11.88 17.42 1.57
CA GLU A 396 -12.58 16.95 0.36
C GLU A 396 -14.00 17.50 0.27
N GLU A 397 -14.76 17.52 1.37
CA GLU A 397 -16.09 18.11 1.40
C GLU A 397 -16.04 19.64 1.25
N HIS A 398 -15.06 20.31 1.85
CA HIS A 398 -14.86 21.75 1.69
C HIS A 398 -14.51 22.09 0.23
N PHE A 399 -13.62 21.33 -0.39
CA PHE A 399 -13.27 21.47 -1.80
C PHE A 399 -14.46 21.17 -2.72
N ARG A 400 -15.22 20.10 -2.45
CA ARG A 400 -16.43 19.74 -3.20
C ARG A 400 -17.49 20.85 -3.09
N ARG A 401 -17.77 21.35 -1.88
CA ARG A 401 -18.73 22.44 -1.65
C ARG A 401 -18.28 23.76 -2.27
N ALA A 402 -16.98 24.07 -2.25
CA ALA A 402 -16.43 25.25 -2.92
C ALA A 402 -16.55 25.15 -4.44
N SER A 403 -16.29 23.96 -5.02
CA SER A 403 -16.48 23.71 -6.45
C SER A 403 -17.95 23.78 -6.87
N ASP A 404 -18.88 23.31 -6.03
CA ASP A 404 -20.33 23.30 -6.32
C ASP A 404 -20.97 24.70 -6.31
N LEU A 405 -20.33 25.67 -5.66
CA LEU A 405 -20.77 27.08 -5.64
C LEU A 405 -20.19 27.90 -6.79
N SER A 406 -19.21 27.37 -7.53
CA SER A 406 -18.67 28.04 -8.71
C SER A 406 -19.60 27.82 -9.91
N PRO A 407 -19.98 28.86 -10.66
CA PRO A 407 -20.74 28.72 -11.90
C PRO A 407 -19.91 28.12 -13.06
N ASP A 408 -18.61 27.86 -12.83
CA ASP A 408 -17.67 27.37 -13.84
C ASP A 408 -17.59 25.85 -13.85
N ILE A 409 -17.55 25.24 -15.04
CA ILE A 409 -17.41 23.79 -15.18
C ILE A 409 -15.93 23.42 -15.13
N ALA A 410 -15.50 22.78 -14.04
CA ALA A 410 -14.17 22.19 -13.95
C ALA A 410 -14.07 20.89 -14.76
N TRP A 411 -12.94 20.64 -15.40
CA TRP A 411 -12.65 19.40 -16.10
C TRP A 411 -11.18 19.02 -15.97
N ALA A 412 -10.87 17.73 -16.10
CA ALA A 412 -9.49 17.25 -16.13
C ALA A 412 -9.28 16.24 -17.27
N ALA A 413 -8.06 16.19 -17.78
CA ALA A 413 -7.65 15.25 -18.82
C ALA A 413 -6.29 14.60 -18.52
N ARG A 414 -6.12 13.40 -19.05
CA ARG A 414 -4.86 12.64 -19.06
C ARG A 414 -3.80 13.31 -19.96
N PRO A 415 -2.52 12.91 -19.87
CA PRO A 415 -1.44 13.47 -20.70
C PRO A 415 -1.68 13.32 -22.21
N ASP A 416 -2.38 12.27 -22.62
CA ASP A 416 -2.78 11.99 -24.00
C ASP A 416 -3.93 12.90 -24.50
N GLY A 417 -4.46 13.76 -23.63
CA GLY A 417 -5.57 14.67 -23.90
C GLY A 417 -6.95 14.06 -23.73
N THR A 418 -7.06 12.83 -23.23
CA THR A 418 -8.34 12.18 -22.94
C THR A 418 -8.96 12.76 -21.68
N VAL A 419 -10.11 13.42 -21.80
CA VAL A 419 -10.88 13.95 -20.65
C VAL A 419 -11.35 12.79 -19.79
N ASN A 420 -11.01 12.82 -18.50
CA ASN A 420 -11.35 11.77 -17.52
C ASN A 420 -12.12 12.31 -16.31
N TYR A 421 -12.34 13.61 -16.23
CA TYR A 421 -13.21 14.22 -15.23
C TYR A 421 -13.93 15.43 -15.83
N MET A 422 -15.21 15.57 -15.48
CA MET A 422 -16.00 16.75 -15.74
C MET A 422 -16.92 17.02 -14.55
N GLY A 423 -16.87 18.25 -14.04
CA GLY A 423 -17.73 18.75 -12.98
C GLY A 423 -19.20 18.81 -13.43
N PRO A 424 -20.11 19.22 -12.54
CA PRO A 424 -21.52 19.38 -12.88
C PRO A 424 -21.67 20.34 -14.08
N THR A 425 -22.24 19.84 -15.18
CA THR A 425 -22.48 20.63 -16.39
C THR A 425 -23.80 21.39 -16.28
N PHE A 426 -23.96 22.47 -17.05
CA PHE A 426 -25.18 23.29 -17.04
C PHE A 426 -26.43 22.44 -17.31
N GLY A 427 -27.26 22.23 -16.27
CA GLY A 427 -28.50 21.48 -16.36
C GLY A 427 -28.41 19.95 -16.29
N ALA A 428 -27.23 19.36 -16.07
CA ALA A 428 -27.11 17.92 -15.84
C ALA A 428 -27.66 17.52 -14.47
N ALA A 429 -28.30 16.35 -14.39
CA ALA A 429 -28.73 15.78 -13.13
C ALA A 429 -27.49 15.46 -12.25
N ARG A 430 -27.52 15.86 -10.98
CA ARG A 430 -26.40 15.72 -10.03
C ARG A 430 -25.92 14.28 -9.82
N ASN A 431 -26.71 13.28 -10.22
CA ASN A 431 -26.43 11.85 -10.05
C ASN A 431 -25.91 11.17 -11.32
N MET A 432 -25.48 11.92 -12.35
CA MET A 432 -24.86 11.32 -13.54
C MET A 432 -23.42 10.88 -13.25
N SER A 433 -23.04 9.73 -13.82
CA SER A 433 -21.65 9.28 -13.78
C SER A 433 -20.72 10.31 -14.46
N VAL A 434 -19.41 10.19 -14.23
CA VAL A 434 -18.44 11.09 -14.88
C VAL A 434 -18.40 10.82 -16.38
N GLU A 435 -18.50 9.56 -16.77
CA GLU A 435 -18.50 9.07 -18.15
C GLU A 435 -19.69 9.61 -18.93
N ASP A 436 -20.90 9.51 -18.38
CA ASP A 436 -22.12 10.02 -19.03
C ASP A 436 -22.07 11.55 -19.20
N ARG A 437 -21.44 12.26 -18.25
CA ARG A 437 -21.27 13.72 -18.34
C ARG A 437 -20.30 14.10 -19.46
N ILE A 438 -19.19 13.37 -19.61
CA ILE A 438 -18.23 13.59 -20.68
C ILE A 438 -18.87 13.31 -22.05
N GLU A 439 -19.67 12.24 -22.16
CA GLU A 439 -20.38 11.92 -23.39
C GLU A 439 -21.44 12.98 -23.75
N ALA A 440 -22.29 13.36 -22.79
CA ALA A 440 -23.30 14.39 -22.96
C ALA A 440 -22.68 15.75 -23.33
N TRP A 441 -21.51 16.08 -22.77
CA TRP A 441 -20.78 17.30 -23.06
C TRP A 441 -20.42 17.45 -24.54
N TYR A 442 -19.97 16.39 -25.20
CA TYR A 442 -19.69 16.42 -26.63
C TYR A 442 -20.96 16.58 -27.50
N GLY A 443 -22.13 16.22 -26.96
CA GLY A 443 -23.42 16.35 -27.62
C GLY A 443 -23.98 17.77 -27.62
N ILE A 444 -23.70 18.56 -26.57
CA ILE A 444 -24.20 19.95 -26.45
C ILE A 444 -23.31 20.98 -27.16
N MET A 445 -22.12 20.60 -27.62
CA MET A 445 -21.22 21.48 -28.35
C MET A 445 -21.65 21.66 -29.81
N HIS A 446 -21.62 22.90 -30.31
CA HIS A 446 -21.97 23.17 -31.71
C HIS A 446 -21.13 22.32 -32.68
N PRO A 447 -21.71 21.67 -33.71
CA PRO A 447 -20.99 20.71 -34.56
C PRO A 447 -19.72 21.27 -35.22
N GLU A 448 -19.76 22.52 -35.68
CA GLU A 448 -18.59 23.21 -36.26
C GLU A 448 -17.47 23.42 -35.23
N ASP A 449 -17.84 23.76 -34.00
CA ASP A 449 -16.87 24.03 -32.94
C ASP A 449 -16.29 22.72 -32.39
N ARG A 450 -17.05 21.62 -32.39
CA ARG A 450 -16.58 20.29 -31.96
C ARG A 450 -15.36 19.82 -32.73
N VAL A 451 -15.37 19.98 -34.06
CA VAL A 451 -14.24 19.59 -34.90
C VAL A 451 -13.05 20.52 -34.69
N ARG A 452 -13.31 21.83 -34.63
CA ARG A 452 -12.27 22.86 -34.46
C ARG A 452 -11.57 22.74 -33.10
N VAL A 453 -12.33 22.72 -32.00
CA VAL A 453 -11.82 22.64 -30.62
C VAL A 453 -11.01 21.36 -30.42
N ARG A 454 -11.49 20.22 -30.94
CA ARG A 454 -10.73 18.96 -30.87
C ARG A 454 -9.41 19.04 -31.62
N ARG A 455 -9.40 19.65 -32.80
CA ARG A 455 -8.17 19.84 -33.59
C ARG A 455 -7.20 20.79 -32.89
N GLU A 456 -7.68 21.91 -32.37
CA GLU A 456 -6.88 22.88 -31.60
C GLU A 456 -6.28 22.21 -30.36
N TRP A 457 -7.08 21.45 -29.61
CA TRP A 457 -6.63 20.71 -28.43
C TRP A 457 -5.51 19.72 -28.75
N LEU A 458 -5.74 18.83 -29.74
CA LEU A 458 -4.75 17.82 -30.13
C LEU A 458 -3.45 18.44 -30.67
N ALA A 459 -3.54 19.55 -31.38
CA ALA A 459 -2.36 20.27 -31.87
C ALA A 459 -1.58 20.96 -30.74
N TRP A 460 -2.24 21.29 -29.63
CA TRP A 460 -1.66 22.00 -28.49
C TRP A 460 -1.08 21.06 -27.43
N LEU A 461 -1.54 19.81 -27.33
CA LEU A 461 -1.03 18.84 -26.36
C LEU A 461 0.52 18.75 -26.30
N PRO A 462 1.26 18.71 -27.44
CA PRO A 462 2.71 18.55 -27.42
C PRO A 462 3.48 19.79 -26.92
N CYS A 463 2.87 20.97 -26.90
CA CYS A 463 3.59 22.21 -26.56
C CYS A 463 3.65 22.48 -25.06
N GLY A 464 2.80 21.82 -24.26
CA GLY A 464 2.76 22.00 -22.81
C GLY A 464 2.50 23.44 -22.35
N GLN A 465 1.90 24.27 -23.20
CA GLN A 465 1.51 25.66 -22.85
C GLN A 465 0.05 25.71 -22.39
N PRO A 466 -0.36 26.74 -21.63
CA PRO A 466 -1.77 26.97 -21.32
C PRO A 466 -2.62 27.00 -22.60
N PHE A 467 -3.72 26.25 -22.60
CA PHE A 467 -4.66 26.18 -23.70
C PHE A 467 -5.86 27.08 -23.41
N GLU A 468 -6.32 27.84 -24.39
CA GLU A 468 -7.53 28.67 -24.28
C GLU A 468 -8.29 28.68 -25.62
N THR A 469 -9.59 28.41 -25.57
CA THR A 469 -10.45 28.45 -26.77
C THR A 469 -11.90 28.81 -26.42
N ASP A 470 -12.56 29.51 -27.33
CA ASP A 470 -13.98 29.87 -27.23
C ASP A 470 -14.81 28.96 -28.13
N PHE A 471 -15.97 28.50 -27.66
CA PHE A 471 -16.90 27.73 -28.48
C PHE A 471 -18.34 27.88 -28.02
N ARG A 472 -19.27 27.42 -28.86
CA ARG A 472 -20.70 27.46 -28.58
C ARG A 472 -21.18 26.14 -27.97
N ILE A 473 -21.99 26.25 -26.93
CA ILE A 473 -22.75 25.12 -26.36
C ILE A 473 -24.23 25.45 -26.28
N GLN A 474 -25.07 24.42 -26.31
CA GLN A 474 -26.51 24.53 -26.19
C GLN A 474 -26.93 24.39 -24.73
N TRP A 475 -27.72 25.34 -24.23
CA TRP A 475 -28.34 25.27 -22.91
C TRP A 475 -29.52 24.28 -22.90
N PRO A 476 -30.00 23.83 -21.72
CA PRO A 476 -31.16 22.94 -21.61
C PRO A 476 -32.45 23.50 -22.24
N ASP A 477 -32.57 24.82 -22.36
CA ASP A 477 -33.70 25.51 -23.00
C ASP A 477 -33.58 25.57 -24.54
N GLY A 478 -32.51 25.02 -25.10
CA GLY A 478 -32.23 24.97 -26.53
C GLY A 478 -31.49 26.19 -27.10
N THR A 479 -31.18 27.20 -26.28
CA THR A 479 -30.47 28.41 -26.73
C THR A 479 -28.96 28.19 -26.83
N TRP A 480 -28.28 28.96 -27.68
CA TRP A 480 -26.83 28.88 -27.88
C TRP A 480 -26.08 29.91 -27.06
N HIS A 481 -25.13 29.43 -26.26
CA HIS A 481 -24.27 30.23 -25.39
C HIS A 481 -22.81 30.10 -25.82
N TRP A 482 -22.05 31.18 -25.61
CA TRP A 482 -20.59 31.18 -25.79
C TRP A 482 -19.93 30.85 -24.47
N VAL A 483 -19.03 29.88 -24.49
CA VAL A 483 -18.18 29.54 -23.36
C VAL A 483 -16.71 29.65 -23.75
N ASN A 484 -15.88 29.94 -22.75
CA ASN A 484 -14.43 29.96 -22.85
C ASN A 484 -13.88 28.80 -22.02
N SER A 485 -13.08 27.92 -22.64
CA SER A 485 -12.37 26.86 -21.93
C SER A 485 -10.89 27.22 -21.81
N ARG A 486 -10.36 27.12 -20.60
CA ARG A 486 -8.95 27.33 -20.29
C ARG A 486 -8.39 26.10 -19.61
N ALA A 487 -7.21 25.65 -20.02
CA ALA A 487 -6.52 24.54 -19.40
C ALA A 487 -5.06 24.88 -19.08
N ARG A 488 -4.54 24.31 -18.00
CA ARG A 488 -3.12 24.35 -17.65
C ARG A 488 -2.60 22.95 -17.40
N PRO A 489 -1.37 22.64 -17.82
CA PRO A 489 -0.73 21.38 -17.49
C PRO A 489 -0.27 21.39 -16.04
N HIS A 490 -0.37 20.24 -15.40
CA HIS A 490 0.24 19.90 -14.14
C HIS A 490 1.39 18.95 -14.42
N TYR A 491 2.58 19.32 -13.93
CA TYR A 491 3.79 18.55 -14.16
C TYR A 491 4.06 17.62 -12.97
N GLY A 492 4.42 16.38 -13.27
CA GLY A 492 4.93 15.44 -12.29
C GLY A 492 6.35 15.80 -11.83
N ALA A 493 6.86 15.05 -10.85
CA ALA A 493 8.20 15.26 -10.29
C ALA A 493 9.34 15.06 -11.32
N ASP A 494 9.06 14.36 -12.41
CA ASP A 494 9.98 14.09 -13.54
C ASP A 494 9.94 15.18 -14.63
N GLY A 495 9.14 16.23 -14.44
CA GLY A 495 8.97 17.32 -15.41
C GLY A 495 8.09 16.98 -16.61
N THR A 496 7.50 15.78 -16.65
CA THR A 496 6.52 15.39 -17.67
C THR A 496 5.12 15.86 -17.26
N ILE A 497 4.21 15.99 -18.21
CA ILE A 497 2.82 16.38 -17.90
C ILE A 497 2.12 15.16 -17.30
N ASP A 498 1.71 15.24 -16.04
CA ASP A 498 0.93 14.20 -15.36
C ASP A 498 -0.57 14.36 -15.69
N ARG A 499 -1.09 15.60 -15.66
CA ARG A 499 -2.51 15.90 -15.93
C ARG A 499 -2.72 17.28 -16.51
N TRP A 500 -3.87 17.48 -17.13
CA TRP A 500 -4.40 18.78 -17.50
C TRP A 500 -5.59 19.14 -16.63
N TYR A 501 -5.62 20.36 -16.12
CA TYR A 501 -6.77 20.91 -15.38
C TYR A 501 -7.33 22.09 -16.14
N GLY A 502 -8.65 22.13 -16.31
CA GLY A 502 -9.32 23.21 -16.99
C GLY A 502 -10.63 23.65 -16.37
N LEU A 503 -11.03 24.86 -16.74
CA LEU A 503 -12.29 25.50 -16.37
C LEU A 503 -13.00 25.98 -17.62
N ILE A 504 -14.31 25.90 -17.62
CA ILE A 504 -15.18 26.42 -18.68
C ILE A 504 -16.11 27.45 -18.08
N VAL A 505 -16.08 28.66 -18.64
CA VAL A 505 -16.79 29.84 -18.15
C VAL A 505 -17.77 30.33 -19.21
N ASP A 506 -19.00 30.71 -18.81
CA ASP A 506 -19.94 31.38 -19.72
C ASP A 506 -19.48 32.83 -20.01
N ILE A 507 -19.25 33.12 -21.29
CA ILE A 507 -18.84 34.43 -21.79
C ILE A 507 -19.91 35.09 -22.67
N THR A 508 -21.13 34.56 -22.70
CA THR A 508 -22.24 35.04 -23.54
C THR A 508 -22.57 36.50 -23.25
N GLY A 509 -22.74 36.85 -21.97
CA GLY A 509 -23.00 38.22 -21.55
C GLY A 509 -21.85 39.17 -21.89
N ARG A 510 -20.61 38.72 -21.66
CA ARG A 510 -19.39 39.48 -22.00
C ARG A 510 -19.31 39.78 -23.49
N ARG A 511 -19.51 38.78 -24.36
CA ARG A 511 -19.50 38.98 -25.82
C ARG A 511 -20.63 39.88 -26.31
N ALA A 512 -21.81 39.81 -25.68
CA ALA A 512 -22.92 40.71 -26.02
C ALA A 512 -22.58 42.18 -25.72
N LEU A 513 -21.91 42.45 -24.59
CA LEU A 513 -21.42 43.77 -24.23
C LEU A 513 -20.34 44.26 -25.20
N GLU A 514 -19.34 43.43 -25.52
CA GLU A 514 -18.26 43.77 -26.46
C GLU A 514 -18.82 44.12 -27.86
N ARG A 515 -19.81 43.36 -28.36
CA ARG A 515 -20.49 43.69 -29.62
C ARG A 515 -21.21 45.02 -29.56
N ARG A 516 -21.88 45.33 -28.45
CA ARG A 516 -22.61 46.59 -28.27
C ARG A 516 -21.66 47.78 -28.21
N ILE A 517 -20.52 47.63 -27.53
CA ILE A 517 -19.45 48.63 -27.52
C ILE A 517 -18.93 48.87 -28.95
N ALA A 518 -18.59 47.81 -29.68
CA ALA A 518 -18.06 47.93 -31.05
C ALA A 518 -19.05 48.56 -32.05
N VAL A 519 -20.36 48.42 -31.83
CA VAL A 519 -21.38 49.11 -32.62
C VAL A 519 -21.45 50.59 -32.27
N LEU A 520 -21.42 50.93 -30.97
CA LEU A 520 -21.44 52.31 -30.50
C LEU A 520 -20.18 53.07 -30.94
N GLU A 521 -19.01 52.45 -30.90
CA GLU A 521 -17.75 53.02 -31.39
C GLU A 521 -17.82 53.32 -32.90
N ARG A 522 -18.34 52.38 -33.70
CA ARG A 522 -18.55 52.61 -35.14
C ARG A 522 -19.56 53.71 -35.44
N GLN A 523 -20.58 53.89 -34.60
CA GLN A 523 -21.53 54.99 -34.73
C GLN A 523 -20.88 56.33 -34.37
N LEU A 524 -20.14 56.39 -33.26
CA LEU A 524 -19.38 57.57 -32.84
C LEU A 524 -18.36 58.00 -33.90
N GLU A 525 -17.66 57.05 -34.52
CA GLU A 525 -16.68 57.37 -35.56
C GLU A 525 -17.35 57.93 -36.83
N LYS A 526 -18.54 57.44 -37.19
CA LYS A 526 -19.34 58.02 -38.28
C LYS A 526 -19.81 59.44 -37.96
N TYR A 527 -20.25 59.71 -36.74
CA TYR A 527 -20.65 61.06 -36.31
C TYR A 527 -19.45 62.03 -36.32
N ARG A 528 -18.27 61.61 -35.84
CA ARG A 528 -17.05 62.43 -35.89
C ARG A 528 -16.68 62.79 -37.33
N ARG A 529 -16.66 61.81 -38.25
CA ARG A 529 -16.37 62.07 -39.67
C ARG A 529 -17.40 62.97 -40.35
N SER A 530 -18.66 62.94 -39.92
CA SER A 530 -19.71 63.85 -40.42
C SER A 530 -19.60 65.27 -39.85
N ALA A 531 -19.08 65.42 -38.63
CA ALA A 531 -18.86 66.71 -37.99
C ALA A 531 -17.59 67.39 -38.52
N ASP A 532 -16.56 66.63 -38.90
CA ASP A 532 -15.33 67.15 -39.52
C ASP A 532 -15.51 67.51 -41.02
N ALA A 533 -16.60 67.07 -41.65
CA ALA A 533 -16.94 67.33 -43.05
C ALA A 533 -17.97 68.45 -43.25
N ALA A 534 -18.50 69.01 -42.16
CA ALA A 534 -19.41 70.17 -42.13
C ALA A 534 -18.64 71.39 -41.62
#